data_AF-A0AAY5EBM2-F1
#
_entry.id   AF-A0AAY5EBM2-F1
#
_cell.length_a   1.000
_cell.length_b   1.000
_cell.length_c   1.000
_cell.angle_alpha   90.00
_cell.angle_beta   90.00
_cell.angle_gamma   90.00
#
_symmetry.space_group_name_H-M   'P 1'
#
loop_
_entity.id
_entity.type
_entity.pdbx_description
1 polymer ?
#
loop_
_entity_poly.entity_id
_entity_poly.type
_entity_poly.pdbx_seq_one_letter_code
_entity_poly.pdbx_strand_id
1 'polypeptide(L)'
;MVSLCPFTFSHLSIQPVYPTVNVLQGNPVTLSCLYNGSTSTDSLLWYRQYSRSSPQFVYLVGARSRSGSGSSPPARFQSTTSRTSTELSITNATLTDSALYYCALSDGPVMQSL
;
A
#
# COMPACT_ATOMS: atom_id res chain seq x y z
N MET A 1 -6.12 32.66 8.04
CA MET A 1 -4.71 32.20 8.15
C MET A 1 -4.60 31.38 9.41
N VAL A 2 -4.31 30.09 9.27
CA VAL A 2 -3.87 29.24 10.37
C VAL A 2 -2.56 28.66 9.88
N SER A 3 -1.47 29.13 10.48
CA SER A 3 -0.12 28.60 10.26
C SER A 3 0.22 27.74 11.47
N LEU A 4 0.71 26.53 11.25
CA LEU A 4 1.33 25.70 12.29
C LEU A 4 2.64 25.12 11.76
N CYS A 5 3.64 25.17 12.63
CA CYS A 5 5.08 25.02 12.44
C CYS A 5 5.56 23.80 11.62
N PRO A 6 6.70 23.91 10.91
CA PRO A 6 7.35 22.78 10.28
C PRO A 6 8.07 21.95 11.35
N PHE A 7 7.42 20.91 11.84
CA PHE A 7 8.09 19.80 12.51
C PHE A 7 8.01 18.57 11.61
N THR A 8 8.81 18.54 10.53
CA THR A 8 9.05 17.28 9.79
C THR A 8 10.06 16.45 10.57
N PHE A 9 9.63 15.81 11.66
CA PHE A 9 10.33 14.68 12.25
C PHE A 9 9.75 13.38 11.69
N SER A 10 10.04 13.10 10.42
CA SER A 10 10.02 11.75 9.85
C SER A 10 10.70 11.79 8.48
N HIS A 11 11.89 11.19 8.36
CA HIS A 11 12.54 10.98 7.04
C HIS A 11 11.76 9.98 6.16
N LEU A 12 10.74 9.35 6.74
CA LEU A 12 9.87 8.37 6.11
C LEU A 12 8.73 9.05 5.37
N SER A 13 8.52 8.64 4.14
CA SER A 13 7.38 9.06 3.33
C SER A 13 6.84 7.87 2.55
N ILE A 14 5.53 7.86 2.31
CA ILE A 14 4.89 6.96 1.36
C ILE A 14 3.79 7.74 0.62
N GLN A 15 3.79 7.65 -0.70
CA GLN A 15 2.90 8.42 -1.56
C GLN A 15 2.50 7.61 -2.78
N PRO A 16 1.23 7.72 -3.25
CA PRO A 16 0.81 7.07 -4.48
C PRO A 16 1.51 7.71 -5.70
N VAL A 17 1.86 6.89 -6.69
CA VAL A 17 2.39 7.38 -7.98
C VAL A 17 1.32 8.14 -8.74
N TYR A 18 0.08 7.61 -8.73
CA TYR A 18 -1.09 8.24 -9.33
C TYR A 18 -2.22 8.31 -8.30
N PRO A 19 -2.85 9.48 -8.10
CA PRO A 19 -3.93 9.65 -7.12
C PRO A 19 -5.22 8.92 -7.54
N THR A 20 -5.41 8.74 -8.85
CA THR A 20 -6.57 8.09 -9.43
C THR A 20 -6.12 7.20 -10.59
N VAL A 21 -6.61 5.96 -10.63
CA VAL A 21 -6.39 5.02 -11.72
C VAL A 21 -7.75 4.50 -12.18
N ASN A 22 -8.04 4.66 -13.47
CA ASN A 22 -9.28 4.19 -14.08
C ASN A 22 -8.98 3.03 -15.01
N VAL A 23 -9.81 1.99 -14.96
CA VAL A 23 -9.65 0.78 -15.78
C VAL A 23 -11.04 0.29 -16.20
N LEU A 24 -11.11 -0.35 -17.37
CA LEU A 24 -12.34 -1.03 -17.79
C LEU A 24 -12.49 -2.35 -17.02
N GLN A 25 -13.74 -2.74 -16.75
CA GLN A 25 -14.04 -4.03 -16.16
C GLN A 25 -13.42 -5.17 -17.00
N GLY A 26 -12.89 -6.19 -16.34
CA GLY A 26 -12.20 -7.31 -16.99
C GLY A 26 -10.70 -7.09 -17.18
N ASN A 27 -10.24 -5.84 -17.22
CA ASN A 27 -8.83 -5.54 -17.45
C ASN A 27 -8.02 -5.53 -16.15
N PRO A 28 -6.71 -5.82 -16.23
CA PRO A 28 -5.82 -5.71 -15.09
C PRO A 28 -5.56 -4.24 -14.74
N VAL A 29 -5.35 -3.96 -13.45
CA VAL A 29 -4.95 -2.64 -12.96
C VAL A 29 -3.86 -2.77 -11.90
N THR A 30 -2.91 -1.84 -11.90
CA THR A 30 -1.84 -1.78 -10.90
C THR A 30 -1.90 -0.45 -10.16
N LEU A 31 -1.92 -0.54 -8.84
CA LEU A 31 -1.78 0.59 -7.94
C LEU A 31 -0.35 0.60 -7.43
N SER A 32 0.32 1.76 -7.48
CA SER A 32 1.73 1.87 -7.11
C SER A 32 1.94 3.00 -6.11
N CYS A 33 2.78 2.74 -5.10
CA CYS A 33 3.24 3.75 -4.16
C CYS A 33 4.77 3.78 -4.11
N LEU A 34 5.31 4.99 -4.01
CA LEU A 34 6.72 5.24 -3.72
C LEU A 34 6.88 5.44 -2.22
N TYR A 35 7.94 4.88 -1.65
CA TYR A 35 8.25 5.05 -0.25
C TYR A 35 9.74 5.26 -0.01
N ASN A 36 10.05 6.01 1.04
CA ASN A 36 11.40 6.10 1.60
C ASN A 36 11.40 5.42 2.96
N GLY A 37 11.94 4.21 3.04
CA GLY A 37 12.15 3.48 4.29
C GLY A 37 13.40 3.93 5.03
N SER A 38 13.57 3.50 6.27
CA SER A 38 14.80 3.72 7.05
C SER A 38 15.48 2.38 7.36
N THR A 39 14.70 1.33 7.64
CA THR A 39 15.23 0.06 8.14
C THR A 39 15.07 -1.10 7.17
N SER A 40 15.71 -2.22 7.47
CA SER A 40 15.49 -3.52 6.82
C SER A 40 14.28 -4.26 7.39
N THR A 41 13.67 -3.75 8.46
CA THR A 41 12.51 -4.34 9.14
C THR A 41 11.19 -3.71 8.77
N ASP A 42 11.21 -2.60 8.02
CA ASP A 42 10.04 -1.86 7.57
C ASP A 42 9.02 -2.79 6.87
N SER A 43 7.74 -2.50 7.08
CA SER A 43 6.63 -3.23 6.48
C SER A 43 5.72 -2.31 5.69
N LEU A 44 5.21 -2.81 4.57
CA LEU A 44 4.30 -2.12 3.68
C LEU A 44 2.93 -2.78 3.79
N LEU A 45 1.91 -1.97 3.99
CA LEU A 45 0.55 -2.42 4.20
C LEU A 45 -0.37 -1.81 3.16
N TRP A 46 -1.27 -2.63 2.62
CA TRP A 46 -2.32 -2.21 1.72
C TRP A 46 -3.67 -2.28 2.42
N TYR A 47 -4.43 -1.20 2.30
CA TYR A 47 -5.79 -1.10 2.76
C TYR A 47 -6.72 -0.71 1.63
N ARG A 48 -7.97 -1.14 1.74
CA ARG A 48 -9.07 -0.76 0.84
C ARG A 48 -10.21 -0.18 1.65
N GLN A 49 -10.75 0.94 1.20
CA GLN A 49 -11.88 1.62 1.85
C GLN A 49 -12.97 1.89 0.82
N TYR A 50 -14.15 1.30 1.05
CA TYR A 50 -15.37 1.66 0.35
C TYR A 50 -15.92 2.99 0.88
N SER A 51 -16.72 3.66 0.06
CA SER A 51 -17.38 4.91 0.47
C SER A 51 -18.09 4.74 1.81
N ARG A 52 -17.81 5.65 2.75
CA ARG A 52 -18.39 5.67 4.12
C ARG A 52 -18.10 4.42 4.98
N SER A 53 -17.12 3.60 4.62
CA SER A 53 -16.64 2.48 5.43
C SER A 53 -15.30 2.79 6.11
N SER A 54 -14.86 1.97 7.06
CA SER A 54 -13.48 2.02 7.57
C SER A 54 -12.51 1.33 6.61
N PRO A 55 -11.23 1.75 6.56
CA PRO A 55 -10.20 1.00 5.82
C PRO A 55 -10.12 -0.46 6.27
N GLN A 56 -10.11 -1.36 5.30
CA GLN A 56 -9.99 -2.81 5.49
C GLN A 56 -8.61 -3.27 5.05
N PHE A 57 -7.97 -4.11 5.87
CA PHE A 57 -6.68 -4.70 5.53
C PHE A 57 -6.80 -5.61 4.32
N VAL A 58 -5.89 -5.45 3.36
CA VAL A 58 -5.80 -6.29 2.15
C VAL A 58 -4.59 -7.19 2.21
N TYR A 59 -3.43 -6.63 2.54
CA TYR A 59 -2.15 -7.31 2.36
C TYR A 59 -1.01 -6.62 3.12
N LEU A 60 -0.06 -7.41 3.62
CA LEU A 60 1.19 -6.95 4.23
C LEU A 60 2.39 -7.64 3.57
N VAL A 61 3.43 -6.86 3.30
CA VAL A 61 4.73 -7.33 2.80
C VAL A 61 5.88 -6.58 3.45
N GLY A 62 7.00 -7.26 3.66
CA GLY A 62 8.23 -6.63 4.08
C GLY A 62 8.79 -5.71 3.00
N ALA A 63 9.35 -4.58 3.43
CA ALA A 63 10.00 -3.65 2.54
C ALA A 63 11.42 -4.11 2.17
N ARG A 64 11.97 -3.55 1.08
CA ARG A 64 13.39 -3.68 0.70
C ARG A 64 13.88 -5.14 0.65
N SER A 65 14.85 -5.50 1.50
CA SER A 65 15.46 -6.83 1.56
C SER A 65 14.48 -7.91 2.03
N ARG A 66 13.35 -7.51 2.61
CA ARG A 66 12.26 -8.40 3.04
C ARG A 66 11.12 -8.47 2.02
N SER A 67 11.31 -7.93 0.82
CA SER A 67 10.36 -8.09 -0.29
C SER A 67 10.09 -9.58 -0.52
N GLY A 68 8.82 -9.93 -0.66
CA GLY A 68 8.35 -11.32 -0.77
C GLY A 68 8.12 -12.04 0.56
N SER A 69 8.54 -11.48 1.70
CA SER A 69 8.13 -11.98 3.03
C SER A 69 6.88 -11.23 3.49
N GLY A 70 5.76 -11.94 3.71
CA GLY A 70 4.50 -11.29 4.04
C GLY A 70 3.33 -12.26 4.11
N SER A 71 2.13 -11.71 4.26
CA SER A 71 0.88 -12.47 4.08
C SER A 71 0.77 -12.95 2.63
N SER A 72 -0.14 -13.89 2.32
CA SER A 72 -0.55 -14.10 0.94
C SER A 72 -1.66 -13.11 0.57
N PRO A 73 -1.57 -12.41 -0.58
CA PRO A 73 -2.67 -11.56 -1.01
C PRO A 73 -3.87 -12.43 -1.42
N PRO A 74 -5.10 -11.89 -1.43
CA PRO A 74 -6.26 -12.62 -1.93
C PRO A 74 -6.06 -13.07 -3.38
N ALA A 75 -6.69 -14.16 -3.83
CA ALA A 75 -6.37 -14.86 -5.08
C ALA A 75 -6.31 -14.00 -6.39
N ARG A 76 -7.04 -12.88 -6.46
CA ARG A 76 -7.05 -11.97 -7.63
C ARG A 76 -6.05 -10.80 -7.51
N PHE A 77 -5.43 -10.65 -6.35
CA PHE A 77 -4.46 -9.62 -6.04
C PHE A 77 -3.05 -10.20 -6.14
N GLN A 78 -2.15 -9.43 -6.73
CA GLN A 78 -0.73 -9.70 -6.77
C GLN A 78 0.00 -8.51 -6.18
N SER A 79 1.10 -8.74 -5.48
CA SER A 79 1.91 -7.65 -4.97
C SER A 79 3.36 -7.83 -5.36
N THR A 80 3.96 -6.72 -5.80
CA THR A 80 5.37 -6.63 -6.14
C THR A 80 5.95 -5.49 -5.32
N THR A 81 7.07 -5.73 -4.64
CA THR A 81 7.73 -4.71 -3.84
C THR A 81 9.19 -4.60 -4.22
N SER A 82 9.64 -3.37 -4.36
CA SER A 82 11.03 -3.01 -4.61
C SER A 82 11.62 -2.28 -3.38
N ARG A 83 12.86 -1.79 -3.50
CA ARG A 83 13.51 -1.02 -2.42
C ARG A 83 12.87 0.34 -2.15
N THR A 84 12.11 0.88 -3.10
CA THR A 84 11.55 2.24 -3.06
C THR A 84 10.10 2.31 -3.53
N SER A 85 9.51 1.19 -3.95
CA SER A 85 8.10 1.13 -4.37
C SER A 85 7.40 -0.14 -3.91
N THR A 86 6.08 -0.06 -3.80
CA THR A 86 5.20 -1.21 -3.63
C THR A 86 4.04 -1.10 -4.59
N GLU A 87 3.66 -2.24 -5.15
CA GLU A 87 2.60 -2.34 -6.14
C GLU A 87 1.59 -3.39 -5.70
N LEU A 88 0.32 -3.10 -5.97
CA LEU A 88 -0.80 -4.00 -5.82
C LEU A 88 -1.55 -4.07 -7.14
N SER A 89 -1.49 -5.23 -7.79
CA SER A 89 -2.15 -5.50 -9.06
C SER A 89 -3.40 -6.33 -8.85
N ILE A 90 -4.49 -5.95 -9.52
CA ILE A 90 -5.73 -6.72 -9.59
C ILE A 90 -5.78 -7.28 -11.01
N THR A 91 -5.80 -8.61 -11.15
CA THR A 91 -5.68 -9.27 -12.47
C THR A 91 -6.92 -9.11 -13.34
N ASN A 92 -8.09 -9.04 -12.72
CA ASN A 92 -9.38 -8.87 -13.39
C ASN A 92 -10.26 -7.94 -12.55
N ALA A 93 -10.23 -6.65 -12.90
CA ALA A 93 -10.96 -5.61 -12.17
C ALA A 93 -12.47 -5.72 -12.37
N THR A 94 -13.22 -5.60 -11.28
CA THR A 94 -14.69 -5.56 -11.27
C THR A 94 -15.20 -4.28 -10.62
N LEU A 95 -16.49 -3.99 -10.76
CA LEU A 95 -17.12 -2.84 -10.09
C LEU A 95 -16.96 -2.87 -8.56
N THR A 96 -16.84 -4.07 -7.97
CA THR A 96 -16.61 -4.23 -6.52
C THR A 96 -15.19 -3.88 -6.08
N ASP A 97 -14.27 -3.73 -7.02
CA ASP A 97 -12.89 -3.32 -6.76
C ASP A 97 -12.72 -1.79 -6.78
N SER A 98 -13.73 -1.05 -7.26
CA SER A 98 -13.77 0.42 -7.23
C SER A 98 -13.89 0.93 -5.80
N ALA A 99 -12.76 1.37 -5.25
CA ALA A 99 -12.63 1.83 -3.87
C ALA A 99 -11.42 2.74 -3.74
N LEU A 100 -11.26 3.37 -2.56
CA LEU A 100 -10.04 4.07 -2.22
C LEU A 100 -9.02 3.07 -1.66
N TYR A 101 -7.81 3.09 -2.19
CA TYR A 101 -6.73 2.21 -1.74
C TYR A 101 -5.65 3.04 -1.07
N TYR A 102 -5.19 2.57 0.09
CA TYR A 102 -4.13 3.19 0.85
C TYR A 102 -2.94 2.26 0.94
N CYS A 103 -1.76 2.83 0.77
CA CYS A 103 -0.50 2.21 1.11
C CYS A 103 0.05 2.89 2.37
N ALA A 104 0.51 2.09 3.33
CA ALA A 104 1.10 2.56 4.56
C ALA A 104 2.49 1.95 4.75
N LEU A 105 3.39 2.73 5.34
CA LEU A 105 4.73 2.31 5.72
C LEU A 105 4.80 2.28 7.25
N SER A 106 5.15 1.13 7.80
CA SER A 106 5.44 0.96 9.23
C SER A 106 6.94 0.84 9.42
N ASP A 107 7.52 1.71 10.24
CA ASP A 107 8.89 1.58 10.74
C ASP A 107 8.92 0.46 11.79
N GLY A 108 9.70 -0.58 11.55
CA GLY A 108 9.83 -1.74 12.44
C GLY A 108 8.86 -2.92 12.20
N PRO A 109 9.03 -4.03 12.96
CA PRO A 109 8.29 -5.26 12.75
C PRO A 109 6.82 -5.14 13.19
N VAL A 110 5.90 -5.43 12.27
CA VAL A 110 4.48 -5.60 12.60
C VAL A 110 4.28 -6.98 13.23
N MET A 111 3.92 -7.01 14.51
CA MET A 111 3.52 -8.25 15.21
C MET A 111 2.21 -8.75 14.62
N GLN A 112 2.28 -9.77 13.75
CA GLN A 112 1.10 -10.51 13.34
C GLN A 112 0.68 -11.38 14.53
N SER A 113 -0.40 -11.01 15.22
CA SER A 113 -1.00 -11.90 16.23
C SER A 113 -1.52 -13.15 15.53
N LEU A 114 -1.02 -14.31 15.96
CA LEU A 114 -1.48 -15.65 15.59
C LEU A 114 -2.97 -15.84 15.94
#